data_AF-A0A915ZHW3-F1
#
_entry.id   AF-A0A915ZHW3-F1
#
_cell.length_a   1.000
_cell.length_b   1.000
_cell.length_c   1.000
_cell.angle_alpha   90.00
_cell.angle_beta   90.00
_cell.angle_gamma   90.00
#
_symmetry.space_group_name_H-M   'P 1'
#
loop_
_entity.id
_entity.type
_entity.pdbx_description
1 polymer ?
#
loop_
_entity_poly.entity_id
_entity_poly.type
_entity_poly.pdbx_seq_one_letter_code
_entity_poly.pdbx_strand_id
1 'polypeptide(L)'
;MMDHCILGVLSVIMGLMVKLAMFVISIGAYLLKKMNLRKLIVYGSKITLIHLSTGKYLSIKGVKYDFGSNNQQYMVICSDLEIDSENDVWILVETNGKGKNEVDPVPLNNIGGLHKKRD
;
A
#
# COMPACT_ATOMS: atom_id res chain seq x y z
N MET A 1 31.70 -21.07 -49.82
CA MET A 1 30.48 -20.23 -49.91
C MET A 1 29.47 -20.55 -48.79
N MET A 2 29.35 -21.80 -48.32
CA MET A 2 28.45 -22.19 -47.21
C MET A 2 28.80 -21.58 -45.83
N ASP A 3 30.08 -21.37 -45.51
CA ASP A 3 30.49 -20.93 -44.15
C ASP A 3 30.05 -19.50 -43.81
N HIS A 4 30.04 -18.61 -44.80
CA HIS A 4 29.58 -17.23 -44.62
C HIS A 4 28.07 -17.14 -44.35
N CYS A 5 27.26 -18.06 -44.88
CA CYS A 5 25.83 -18.12 -44.60
C CYS A 5 25.54 -18.58 -43.16
N ILE A 6 26.29 -19.57 -42.66
CA ILE A 6 26.13 -20.10 -41.30
C ILE A 6 26.53 -19.04 -40.26
N LEU A 7 27.63 -18.31 -40.49
CA LEU A 7 28.07 -17.20 -39.65
C LEU A 7 27.03 -16.07 -39.58
N GLY A 8 26.38 -15.75 -40.71
CA GLY A 8 25.30 -14.76 -40.76
C GLY A 8 24.08 -15.18 -39.93
N VAL A 9 23.65 -16.43 -40.05
CA VAL A 9 22.52 -16.97 -39.29
C VAL A 9 22.81 -17.00 -37.78
N LEU A 10 24.02 -17.42 -37.39
CA LEU A 10 24.45 -17.40 -35.98
C LEU A 10 24.47 -15.97 -35.41
N SER A 11 24.94 -14.99 -36.19
CA SER A 11 24.94 -13.58 -35.77
C SER A 11 23.52 -13.05 -35.50
N VAL A 12 22.55 -13.37 -36.37
CA VAL A 12 21.15 -12.98 -36.21
C VAL A 12 20.52 -13.64 -34.98
N ILE A 13 20.77 -14.94 -34.78
CA ILE A 13 20.27 -15.67 -33.61
C ILE A 13 20.84 -15.09 -32.32
N MET A 14 22.16 -14.84 -32.27
CA MET A 14 22.80 -14.24 -31.11
C MET A 14 22.24 -12.84 -30.81
N GLY A 15 22.03 -12.02 -31.84
CA GLY A 15 21.40 -10.70 -31.69
C GLY A 15 19.97 -10.75 -31.15
N LEU A 16 19.18 -11.75 -31.59
CA LEU A 16 17.82 -11.96 -31.07
C LEU A 16 17.84 -12.41 -29.61
N MET A 17 18.75 -13.33 -29.24
CA MET A 17 18.89 -13.81 -27.87
C MET A 17 19.27 -12.68 -26.90
N VAL A 18 20.18 -11.79 -27.31
CA VAL A 18 20.56 -10.60 -26.51
C VAL A 18 19.36 -9.66 -26.33
N LYS A 19 18.58 -9.39 -27.39
CA LYS A 19 17.37 -8.57 -27.29
C LYS A 19 16.31 -9.19 -26.37
N LEU A 20 16.10 -10.50 -26.47
CA LEU A 20 15.17 -11.22 -25.61
C LEU A 20 15.60 -11.14 -24.14
N ALA A 21 16.90 -11.33 -23.86
CA ALA A 21 17.45 -11.20 -22.51
C ALA A 21 17.23 -9.79 -21.94
N MET A 22 17.51 -8.74 -22.71
CA MET A 22 17.28 -7.35 -22.28
C MET A 22 15.79 -7.05 -22.02
N PHE A 23 14.89 -7.63 -22.82
CA PHE A 23 13.45 -7.48 -22.62
C PHE A 23 12.99 -8.14 -21.31
N VAL A 24 13.45 -9.35 -21.03
CA VAL A 24 13.15 -10.06 -19.78
C VAL A 24 13.69 -9.28 -18.56
N ILE A 25 14.92 -8.77 -18.64
CA ILE A 25 15.52 -7.95 -17.58
C ILE A 25 14.71 -6.67 -17.36
N SER A 26 14.28 -6.01 -18.43
CA SER A 26 13.47 -4.78 -18.34
C SER A 26 12.10 -5.03 -17.70
N ILE A 27 11.43 -6.14 -18.06
CA ILE A 27 10.18 -6.56 -17.40
C ILE A 27 10.43 -6.84 -15.91
N GLY A 28 11.48 -7.60 -15.58
CA GLY A 28 11.85 -7.90 -14.19
C GLY A 28 12.09 -6.64 -13.37
N ALA A 29 12.86 -5.68 -13.92
CA ALA A 29 13.12 -4.39 -13.27
C ALA A 29 11.84 -3.55 -13.11
N TYR A 30 10.96 -3.54 -14.11
CA TYR A 30 9.67 -2.84 -14.04
C TYR A 30 8.75 -3.44 -12.97
N LEU A 31 8.63 -4.77 -12.91
CA LEU A 31 7.84 -5.46 -11.91
C LEU A 31 8.41 -5.25 -10.50
N LEU A 32 9.73 -5.37 -10.34
CA LEU A 32 10.41 -5.11 -9.07
C LEU A 32 10.17 -3.67 -8.59
N LYS A 33 10.33 -2.69 -9.48
CA LYS A 33 10.07 -1.28 -9.18
C LYS A 33 8.60 -1.04 -8.80
N LYS A 34 7.65 -1.66 -9.51
CA LYS A 34 6.20 -1.54 -9.22
C LYS A 34 5.81 -2.16 -7.88
N MET A 35 6.44 -3.27 -7.49
CA MET A 35 6.25 -3.88 -6.17
C MET A 35 6.87 -3.02 -5.06
N ASN A 36 8.06 -2.46 -5.29
CA ASN A 36 8.78 -1.62 -4.33
C ASN A 36 8.11 -0.23 -4.14
N LEU A 37 7.39 0.26 -5.15
CA LEU A 37 6.61 1.50 -5.08
C LEU A 37 5.33 1.38 -4.24
N ARG A 38 4.82 0.15 -4.01
CA ARG A 38 3.73 -0.03 -3.06
C ARG A 38 4.32 0.07 -1.66
N LYS A 39 4.16 1.24 -1.03
CA LYS A 39 4.53 1.44 0.36
C LYS A 39 3.89 0.34 1.19
N LEU A 40 4.74 -0.46 1.82
CA LEU A 40 4.31 -1.54 2.68
C LEU A 40 3.59 -0.94 3.88
N ILE A 41 2.39 -1.44 4.19
CA ILE A 41 1.67 -1.04 5.39
C ILE A 41 2.07 -2.02 6.50
N VAL A 42 2.69 -1.49 7.54
CA VAL A 42 3.10 -2.21 8.75
C VAL A 42 2.24 -1.74 9.93
N TYR A 43 2.15 -2.53 11.00
CA TYR A 43 1.53 -2.04 12.24
C TYR A 43 2.28 -0.81 12.78
N GLY A 44 1.54 0.17 13.30
CA GLY A 44 2.07 1.50 13.65
C GLY A 44 2.04 2.52 12.50
N SER A 45 1.76 2.08 11.27
CA SER A 45 1.63 3.01 10.14
C SER A 45 0.51 4.02 10.37
N LYS A 46 0.81 5.29 10.07
CA LYS A 46 -0.19 6.35 9.93
C LYS A 46 -0.81 6.23 8.54
N ILE A 47 -2.12 6.00 8.51
CA ILE A 47 -2.90 5.82 7.29
C ILE A 47 -4.08 6.78 7.26
N THR A 48 -4.54 7.08 6.05
CA THR A 48 -5.81 7.78 5.82
C THR A 48 -6.71 6.89 4.96
N LEU A 49 -8.01 6.99 5.17
CA LEU A 49 -9.02 6.17 4.49
C LEU A 49 -9.91 7.10 3.67
N ILE A 50 -10.02 6.85 2.38
CA ILE A 50 -10.83 7.65 1.45
C ILE A 50 -12.02 6.81 1.00
N HIS A 51 -13.21 7.39 1.10
CA HIS A 51 -14.41 6.82 0.51
C HIS A 51 -14.43 7.10 -0.99
N LEU A 52 -14.20 6.05 -1.80
CA LEU A 52 -13.90 6.19 -3.24
C LEU A 52 -15.00 6.88 -4.06
N SER A 53 -16.28 6.73 -3.70
CA SER A 53 -17.38 7.34 -4.47
C SER A 53 -17.61 8.82 -4.14
N THR A 54 -17.28 9.26 -2.93
CA THR A 54 -17.45 10.67 -2.52
C THR A 54 -16.14 11.45 -2.47
N GLY A 55 -15.00 10.77 -2.50
CA GLY A 55 -13.67 11.36 -2.31
C GLY A 55 -13.40 11.83 -0.88
N LYS A 56 -14.31 11.58 0.08
CA LYS A 56 -14.21 12.09 1.45
C LYS A 56 -13.36 11.20 2.34
N TYR A 57 -12.67 11.81 3.31
CA TYR A 57 -11.83 11.10 4.27
C TYR A 57 -12.61 10.60 5.48
N LEU A 58 -12.30 9.40 5.96
CA LEU A 58 -12.83 8.86 7.21
C LEU A 58 -12.22 9.62 8.39
N SER A 59 -13.08 10.29 9.15
CA SER A 59 -12.71 11.29 10.15
C SER A 59 -13.44 11.07 11.47
N ILE A 60 -12.83 11.52 12.56
CA ILE A 60 -13.51 11.70 13.85
C ILE A 60 -14.01 13.14 13.94
N LYS A 61 -15.33 13.35 13.96
CA LYS A 61 -15.88 14.68 14.26
C LYS A 61 -15.98 14.89 15.76
N GLY A 62 -15.80 16.13 16.20
CA GLY A 62 -16.00 16.56 17.60
C GLY A 62 -17.43 16.41 18.13
N VAL A 63 -18.36 15.91 17.31
CA VAL A 63 -19.71 15.55 17.74
C VAL A 63 -19.64 14.24 18.52
N LYS A 64 -19.95 14.35 19.81
CA LYS A 64 -20.09 13.22 20.72
C LYS A 64 -21.56 12.82 20.78
N TYR A 65 -21.82 11.51 20.81
CA TYR A 65 -23.16 11.00 21.11
C TYR A 65 -23.15 10.27 22.44
N ASP A 66 -24.18 10.52 23.24
CA ASP A 66 -24.34 9.90 24.55
C ASP A 66 -24.84 8.47 24.39
N PHE A 67 -24.04 7.51 24.85
CA PHE A 67 -24.41 6.10 24.94
C PHE A 67 -24.73 5.68 26.39
N GLY A 68 -25.16 6.65 27.20
CA GLY A 68 -25.41 6.51 28.63
C GLY A 68 -24.62 7.51 29.47
N SER A 69 -24.95 7.62 30.76
CA SER A 69 -24.46 8.65 31.69
C SER A 69 -22.93 8.75 31.82
N ASN A 70 -22.18 7.70 31.48
CA ASN A 70 -20.73 7.65 31.61
C ASN A 70 -19.99 7.35 30.28
N ASN A 71 -20.69 7.25 29.14
CA ASN A 71 -20.10 6.82 27.87
C ASN A 71 -20.38 7.83 26.76
N GLN A 72 -19.45 8.77 26.59
CA GLN A 72 -19.40 9.62 25.40
C GLN A 72 -18.58 8.94 24.32
N GLN A 73 -19.18 8.70 23.14
CA GLN A 73 -18.48 8.15 21.99
C GLN A 73 -18.32 9.21 20.91
N TYR A 74 -17.14 9.24 20.28
CA TYR A 74 -16.90 10.11 19.15
C TYR A 74 -17.54 9.51 17.89
N MET A 75 -18.19 10.37 17.11
CA MET A 75 -18.76 9.97 15.84
C MET A 75 -17.68 9.87 14.75
N VAL A 76 -17.64 8.74 14.06
CA VAL A 76 -16.73 8.48 12.92
C VAL A 76 -17.53 8.57 11.62
N ILE A 77 -17.16 9.48 10.73
CA ILE A 77 -17.85 9.69 9.44
C ILE A 77 -16.88 10.07 8.33
N CYS A 78 -17.32 9.91 7.08
CA CYS A 78 -16.63 10.51 5.94
C CYS A 78 -17.08 11.96 5.75
N SER A 79 -16.26 12.95 6.15
CA SER A 79 -16.72 14.34 6.25
C SER A 79 -16.33 15.21 5.06
N ASP A 80 -15.04 15.43 4.89
CA ASP A 80 -14.48 16.52 4.09
C ASP A 80 -13.63 15.97 2.93
N LEU A 81 -13.50 16.77 1.89
CA LEU A 81 -12.68 16.46 0.70
C LEU A 81 -11.21 16.82 0.89
N GLU A 82 -10.91 17.72 1.83
CA GLU A 82 -9.55 18.08 2.21
C GLU A 82 -9.13 17.26 3.42
N ILE A 83 -7.87 16.84 3.44
CA ILE A 83 -7.31 16.00 4.50
C ILE A 83 -7.00 16.84 5.74
N ASP A 84 -7.56 16.43 6.88
CA ASP A 84 -7.22 16.95 8.21
C ASP A 84 -6.24 16.01 8.92
N SER A 85 -5.04 16.52 9.21
CA SER A 85 -3.98 15.76 9.87
C SER A 85 -4.29 15.33 11.31
N GLU A 86 -5.29 15.98 11.95
CA GLU A 86 -5.70 15.69 13.32
C GLU A 86 -6.77 14.58 13.37
N ASN A 87 -7.78 14.68 12.49
CA ASN A 87 -8.97 13.85 12.59
C ASN A 87 -9.09 12.74 11.53
N ASP A 88 -8.33 12.83 10.42
CA ASP A 88 -8.41 11.87 9.31
C ASP A 88 -7.28 10.84 9.33
N VAL A 89 -6.34 10.97 10.27
CA VAL A 89 -5.17 10.12 10.41
C VAL A 89 -5.38 9.04 11.47
N TRP A 90 -5.25 7.79 11.04
CA TRP A 90 -5.42 6.60 11.85
C TRP A 90 -4.10 5.86 12.02
N ILE A 91 -3.88 5.29 13.20
CA ILE A 91 -2.77 4.39 13.46
C ILE A 91 -3.29 2.96 13.35
N LEU A 92 -2.70 2.18 12.45
CA LEU A 92 -3.03 0.77 12.31
C LEU A 92 -2.43 -0.02 13.47
N VAL A 93 -3.26 -0.79 14.19
CA VAL A 93 -2.83 -1.57 15.36
C VAL A 93 -3.21 -3.04 15.21
N GLU A 94 -2.42 -3.91 15.81
CA GLU A 94 -2.71 -5.35 15.88
C GLU A 94 -3.79 -5.62 16.94
N THR A 95 -4.74 -6.50 16.65
CA THR A 95 -5.85 -6.81 17.58
C THR A 95 -5.53 -7.95 18.55
N ASN A 96 -4.52 -8.77 18.25
CA ASN A 96 -4.29 -10.06 18.91
C ASN A 96 -3.28 -10.00 20.07
N GLY A 97 -2.88 -8.80 20.51
CA GLY A 97 -2.03 -8.61 21.69
C GLY A 97 -0.60 -9.16 21.59
N LYS A 98 -0.20 -9.69 20.42
CA LYS A 98 1.21 -9.92 20.14
C LYS A 98 1.87 -8.55 19.99
N GLY A 99 3.01 -8.38 20.65
CA GLY A 99 3.68 -7.08 20.77
C GLY A 99 3.98 -6.48 19.40
N LYS A 100 4.05 -5.15 19.36
CA LYS A 100 4.32 -4.32 18.17
C LYS A 100 5.48 -4.87 17.34
N ASN A 101 5.16 -5.63 16.29
CA ASN A 101 6.12 -5.89 15.23
C ASN A 101 5.96 -4.77 14.20
N GLU A 102 6.52 -3.59 14.49
CA GLU A 102 6.60 -2.46 13.54
C GLU A 102 7.37 -2.80 12.25
N VAL A 103 7.97 -3.98 12.18
CA VAL A 103 8.87 -4.42 11.11
C VAL A 103 8.14 -5.26 10.07
N ASP A 104 7.06 -5.96 10.42
CA ASP A 104 6.43 -6.92 9.53
C ASP A 104 5.26 -6.30 8.74
N PRO A 105 5.17 -6.55 7.42
CA PRO A 105 3.98 -6.22 6.64
C PRO A 105 2.71 -6.81 7.22
N VAL A 106 1.63 -6.03 7.19
CA VAL A 106 0.31 -6.53 7.53
C VAL A 106 -0.14 -7.54 6.46
N PRO A 107 -0.39 -8.81 6.82
CA PRO A 107 -0.83 -9.82 5.86
C PRO A 107 -2.19 -9.47 5.25
N LEU A 108 -2.40 -9.89 4.00
CA LEU A 108 -3.71 -9.78 3.36
C LEU A 108 -4.75 -10.57 4.17
N ASN A 109 -5.97 -10.02 4.29
CA ASN A 109 -7.09 -10.58 5.05
C ASN A 109 -6.85 -10.73 6.56
N ASN A 110 -5.88 -10.00 7.13
CA ASN A 110 -5.72 -9.97 8.58
C ASN A 110 -6.71 -8.99 9.23
N ILE A 111 -7.13 -9.30 10.45
CA ILE A 111 -7.94 -8.39 11.26
C ILE A 111 -7.00 -7.36 11.89
N GLY A 112 -7.28 -6.07 11.67
CA GLY A 112 -6.54 -4.95 12.23
C GLY A 112 -7.48 -3.95 12.89
N GLY A 113 -7.01 -3.30 13.95
CA GLY A 113 -7.71 -2.20 14.60
C GLY A 113 -7.23 -0.86 14.05
N LEU A 114 -8.10 0.16 14.13
CA LEU A 114 -7.74 1.55 13.87
C LEU A 114 -7.79 2.32 15.18
N HIS A 115 -6.68 2.98 15.52
CA HIS A 115 -6.60 3.87 16.67
C HIS A 115 -6.52 5.32 16.22
N LYS A 116 -7.21 6.24 16.92
CA LYS A 116 -7.04 7.68 16.67
C LYS A 116 -5.59 8.05 16.99
N LYS A 117 -4.96 8.84 16.12
CA LYS A 117 -3.69 9.51 16.45
C LYS A 117 -3.90 10.39 17.69
N ARG A 118 -3.24 10.07 18.80
CA ARG A 118 -3.07 10.99 19.94
C ARG A 118 -1.75 11.70 19.75
N ASP A 119 -1.75 13.01 19.97
CA ASP A 119 -0.52 13.81 20.04
C ASP A 119 0.23 13.56 21.36
#